data_AF-A0A4P8EG41-F1
#
_entry.id   AF-A0A4P8EG41-F1
#
_cell.length_a   1.000
_cell.length_b   1.000
_cell.length_c   1.000
_cell.angle_alpha   90.00
_cell.angle_beta   90.00
_cell.angle_gamma   90.00
#
_symmetry.space_group_name_H-M   'P 1'
#
loop_
_entity.id
_entity.type
_entity.pdbx_description
1 polymer ?
#
loop_
_entity_poly.entity_id
_entity_poly.type
_entity_poly.pdbx_seq_one_letter_code
_entity_poly.pdbx_strand_id
1 'polypeptide(L)'
;MLDTIFALATAQGKAGVSVVRISGPKSHAVLGMMATVPELRKASVRKLYWDGVLLDEALVIAFGEGASFTGEESVELHLHGSCAVVSAVLNVLMSVPGLRLAEAGEFTRRALENGMLDLTQVEGLADLIDAETEAQRVQSLRVLSGAIGKKVDGWRKKIIRAGALLEATIDFADEDVPVDVMPEVKELLCELISDFKAEVGGVKMAERIREGFEVAIVGRPNVGKSTLLNALSGRKAALTSEIAGTTRDVIEVRMDLDGLAVTFLDTAGIRETDDRLEAMGVTLAIERANAADLRVFLTENGEKIEGVDFAQGDIIALGKFDSLAGVVGIKSDHRISGVTGEGISGLLEDISDLLRQRVSGAGLLTRERHRMALQNGLSSLRLAYDEVFNSVPVVEFAADELRSASQHLELLLGEVGVETLLGEIFSSFCIGK
;
A
#
# COMPACT_ATOMS: atom_id res chain seq x y z
N MET A 1 19.01 -18.77 -21.26
CA MET A 1 19.71 -19.18 -20.02
C MET A 1 19.54 -18.04 -19.05
N LEU A 2 18.96 -18.30 -17.88
CA LEU A 2 18.82 -17.29 -16.83
C LEU A 2 20.21 -16.80 -16.40
N ASP A 3 20.37 -15.49 -16.36
CA ASP A 3 21.56 -14.82 -15.84
C ASP A 3 21.55 -14.84 -14.29
N THR A 4 22.71 -14.62 -13.68
CA THR A 4 22.84 -14.50 -12.23
C THR A 4 22.98 -13.03 -11.86
N ILE A 5 22.12 -12.54 -10.98
CA ILE A 5 22.09 -11.15 -10.55
C ILE A 5 22.70 -11.00 -9.17
N PHE A 6 23.27 -9.83 -8.91
CA PHE A 6 23.73 -9.45 -7.58
C PHE A 6 23.48 -7.97 -7.29
N ALA A 7 23.32 -7.64 -6.01
CA ALA A 7 23.23 -6.26 -5.55
C ALA A 7 23.45 -6.15 -4.04
N LEU A 8 23.70 -4.93 -3.57
CA LEU A 8 23.61 -4.59 -2.16
C LEU A 8 22.12 -4.57 -1.74
N ALA A 9 21.73 -5.44 -0.82
CA ALA A 9 20.34 -5.58 -0.34
C ALA A 9 20.02 -4.70 0.89
N THR A 10 21.04 -4.15 1.56
CA THR A 10 20.91 -3.18 2.66
C THR A 10 20.97 -1.74 2.15
N ALA A 11 20.48 -0.78 2.94
CA ALA A 11 20.64 0.64 2.64
C ALA A 11 22.12 1.01 2.40
N GLN A 12 22.36 1.93 1.45
CA GLN A 12 23.70 2.44 1.18
C GLN A 12 24.19 3.30 2.35
N GLY A 13 25.50 3.24 2.59
CA GLY A 13 26.16 4.04 3.62
C GLY A 13 26.95 3.21 4.61
N LYS A 14 27.43 3.86 5.67
CA LYS A 14 28.23 3.22 6.71
C LYS A 14 27.31 2.48 7.68
N ALA A 15 27.52 1.17 7.81
CA ALA A 15 26.77 0.31 8.73
C ALA A 15 27.68 -0.70 9.43
N GLY A 16 27.18 -1.35 10.49
CA GLY A 16 27.88 -2.48 11.11
C GLY A 16 27.97 -3.69 10.17
N VAL A 17 26.90 -3.95 9.41
CA VAL A 17 26.79 -5.05 8.45
C VAL A 17 26.15 -4.55 7.16
N SER A 18 26.63 -5.02 6.01
CA SER A 18 26.02 -4.84 4.70
C SER A 18 25.78 -6.19 4.05
N VAL A 19 24.59 -6.41 3.50
CA VAL A 19 24.23 -7.68 2.87
C VAL A 19 24.32 -7.52 1.36
N VAL A 20 25.19 -8.30 0.71
CA VAL A 20 25.20 -8.47 -0.74
C VAL A 20 24.48 -9.77 -1.08
N ARG A 21 23.43 -9.67 -1.89
CA ARG A 21 22.65 -10.82 -2.33
C ARG A 21 23.05 -11.19 -3.76
N ILE A 22 23.16 -12.48 -4.03
CA ILE A 22 23.42 -13.07 -5.34
C ILE A 22 22.33 -14.10 -5.60
N SER A 23 21.67 -14.05 -6.76
CA SER A 23 20.61 -15.00 -7.12
C SER A 23 20.68 -15.44 -8.57
N GLY A 24 20.40 -16.72 -8.83
CA GLY A 24 20.48 -17.36 -10.13
C GLY A 24 21.44 -18.56 -10.16
N PRO A 25 21.58 -19.23 -11.32
CA PRO A 25 22.23 -20.54 -11.44
C PRO A 25 23.73 -20.57 -11.16
N LYS A 26 24.40 -19.41 -11.06
CA LYS A 26 25.83 -19.32 -10.73
C LYS A 26 26.12 -18.87 -9.29
N SER A 27 25.07 -18.67 -8.47
CA SER A 27 25.22 -18.11 -7.12
C SER A 27 26.15 -18.92 -6.22
N HIS A 28 26.01 -20.25 -6.21
CA HIS A 28 26.89 -21.10 -5.39
C HIS A 28 28.28 -21.25 -6.02
N ALA A 29 28.35 -21.29 -7.35
CA ALA A 29 29.62 -21.39 -8.07
C ALA A 29 30.52 -20.18 -7.83
N VAL A 30 29.98 -18.96 -7.88
CA VAL A 30 30.76 -17.74 -7.59
C VAL A 30 31.18 -17.67 -6.13
N LEU A 31 30.33 -18.09 -5.19
CA LEU A 31 30.73 -18.21 -3.79
C LEU A 31 31.90 -19.20 -3.65
N GLY A 32 31.83 -20.35 -4.33
CA GLY A 32 32.89 -21.37 -4.36
C GLY A 32 34.24 -20.88 -4.84
N MET A 33 34.27 -19.81 -5.67
CA MET A 33 35.52 -19.16 -6.09
C MET A 33 36.13 -18.29 -4.98
N MET A 34 35.30 -17.75 -4.07
CA MET A 34 35.74 -16.86 -2.99
C MET A 34 35.95 -17.58 -1.65
N ALA A 35 35.15 -18.62 -1.38
CA ALA A 35 35.15 -19.38 -0.14
C ALA A 35 34.39 -20.71 -0.28
N THR A 36 34.58 -21.63 0.68
CA THR A 36 33.79 -22.87 0.74
C THR A 36 32.31 -22.58 0.97
N VAL A 37 31.44 -23.07 0.08
CA VAL A 37 29.98 -22.98 0.20
C VAL A 37 29.54 -23.69 1.49
N PRO A 38 28.80 -23.02 2.41
CA PRO A 38 28.29 -23.66 3.61
C PRO A 38 27.14 -24.61 3.29
N GLU A 39 26.76 -25.43 4.28
CA GLU A 39 25.51 -26.19 4.19
C GLU A 39 24.32 -25.23 4.02
N LEU A 40 23.36 -25.62 3.18
CA LEU A 40 22.23 -24.77 2.84
C LEU A 40 21.45 -24.35 4.10
N ARG A 41 21.07 -23.07 4.15
CA ARG A 41 20.36 -22.40 5.25
C ARG A 41 21.09 -22.48 6.61
N LYS A 42 22.41 -22.74 6.61
CA LYS A 42 23.26 -22.62 7.81
C LYS A 42 24.22 -21.44 7.69
N ALA A 43 24.11 -20.53 8.65
CA ALA A 43 25.02 -19.39 8.74
C ALA A 43 26.43 -19.84 9.11
N SER A 44 27.43 -19.33 8.39
CA SER A 44 28.81 -19.76 8.53
C SER A 44 29.77 -18.60 8.28
N VAL A 45 30.74 -18.40 9.17
CA VAL A 45 31.80 -17.40 8.96
C VAL A 45 32.78 -17.94 7.91
N ARG A 46 33.12 -17.08 6.93
CA ARG A 46 34.06 -17.36 5.84
C ARG A 46 34.94 -16.14 5.60
N LYS A 47 36.22 -16.39 5.34
CA LYS A 47 37.11 -15.40 4.76
C LYS A 47 36.93 -15.46 3.24
N LEU A 48 36.53 -14.33 2.65
CA LEU A 48 36.29 -14.20 1.21
C LEU A 48 37.58 -13.75 0.55
N TYR A 49 38.10 -14.56 -0.37
CA TYR A 49 39.33 -14.26 -1.10
C TYR A 49 39.03 -14.08 -2.59
N TRP A 50 39.81 -13.23 -3.27
CA TRP A 50 39.83 -13.16 -4.72
C TRP A 50 41.26 -12.90 -5.19
N ASP A 51 41.77 -13.72 -6.10
CA ASP A 51 43.17 -13.66 -6.59
C ASP A 51 44.21 -13.60 -5.45
N GLY A 52 43.95 -14.31 -4.35
CA GLY A 52 44.81 -14.35 -3.15
C GLY A 52 44.69 -13.13 -2.22
N VAL A 53 43.88 -12.14 -2.56
CA VAL A 53 43.59 -10.96 -1.72
C VAL A 53 42.39 -11.24 -0.84
N LEU A 54 42.51 -10.97 0.47
CA LEU A 54 41.38 -11.02 1.39
C LEU A 54 40.46 -9.83 1.13
N LEU A 55 39.21 -10.10 0.77
CA LEU A 55 38.18 -9.07 0.60
C LEU A 55 37.55 -8.70 1.94
N ASP A 56 37.10 -9.72 2.69
CA ASP A 56 36.47 -9.57 4.00
C ASP A 56 36.40 -10.91 4.77
N GLU A 57 36.12 -10.84 6.06
CA GLU A 57 35.65 -11.98 6.86
C GLU A 57 34.15 -11.79 7.17
N ALA A 58 33.31 -12.58 6.51
CA ALA A 58 31.87 -12.37 6.43
C ALA A 58 31.08 -13.58 6.93
N LEU A 59 29.87 -13.32 7.43
CA LEU A 59 28.88 -14.37 7.61
C LEU A 59 28.23 -14.66 6.25
N VAL A 60 28.18 -15.94 5.87
CA VAL A 60 27.64 -16.38 4.59
C VAL A 60 26.49 -17.35 4.81
N ILE A 61 25.42 -17.19 4.02
CA ILE A 61 24.29 -18.11 3.97
C ILE A 61 24.04 -18.48 2.50
N ALA A 62 23.89 -19.77 2.21
CA ALA A 62 23.52 -20.28 0.89
C ALA A 62 22.12 -20.89 0.93
N PHE A 63 21.33 -20.67 -0.12
CA PHE A 63 19.97 -21.18 -0.28
C PHE A 63 19.89 -22.04 -1.54
N GLY A 64 19.20 -23.17 -1.46
CA GLY A 64 18.88 -24.00 -2.61
C GLY A 64 17.64 -23.49 -3.35
N GLU A 65 17.38 -24.09 -4.51
CA GLU A 65 16.16 -23.88 -5.30
C GLU A 65 14.89 -24.12 -4.47
N GLY A 66 13.88 -23.27 -4.67
CA GLY A 66 12.61 -23.25 -3.92
C GLY A 66 12.73 -22.82 -2.45
N ALA A 67 13.94 -22.57 -1.94
CA ALA A 67 14.21 -22.29 -0.54
C ALA A 67 14.84 -20.91 -0.28
N SER A 68 14.87 -20.05 -1.29
CA SER A 68 15.36 -18.66 -1.25
C SER A 68 14.22 -17.65 -1.43
N PHE A 69 14.53 -16.35 -1.34
CA PHE A 69 13.56 -15.28 -1.61
C PHE A 69 13.06 -15.28 -3.06
N THR A 70 13.95 -15.46 -4.04
CA THR A 70 13.56 -15.49 -5.46
C THR A 70 13.08 -16.86 -5.92
N GLY A 71 13.25 -17.91 -5.11
CA GLY A 71 13.01 -19.30 -5.52
C GLY A 71 14.20 -19.93 -6.26
N GLU A 72 15.20 -19.16 -6.68
CA GLU A 72 16.41 -19.67 -7.33
C GLU A 72 17.48 -20.06 -6.30
N GLU A 73 18.56 -20.71 -6.75
CA GLU A 73 19.77 -20.78 -5.94
C GLU A 73 20.27 -19.36 -5.61
N SER A 74 20.56 -19.12 -4.33
CA SER A 74 20.96 -17.79 -3.85
C SER A 74 22.05 -17.86 -2.79
N VAL A 75 22.80 -16.77 -2.66
CA VAL A 75 23.80 -16.55 -1.61
C VAL A 75 23.62 -15.16 -1.02
N GLU A 76 23.72 -15.05 0.31
CA GLU A 76 23.82 -13.78 1.02
C GLU A 76 25.18 -13.67 1.72
N LEU A 77 25.90 -12.59 1.40
CA LEU A 77 27.18 -12.23 1.99
C LEU A 77 26.96 -11.07 2.98
N HIS A 78 27.12 -11.33 4.27
CA HIS A 78 26.99 -10.32 5.33
C HIS A 78 28.39 -9.77 5.62
N LEU A 79 28.74 -8.73 4.88
CA LEU A 79 30.03 -8.05 4.92
C LEU A 79 30.07 -6.99 6.02
N HIS A 80 31.26 -6.56 6.42
CA HIS A 80 31.42 -5.32 7.16
C HIS A 80 30.93 -4.13 6.32
N GLY A 81 30.10 -3.27 6.91
CA GLY A 81 29.36 -2.23 6.18
C GLY A 81 30.15 -0.97 5.80
N SER A 82 31.40 -1.13 5.33
CA SER A 82 32.17 -0.04 4.75
C SER A 82 31.96 0.02 3.23
N CYS A 83 31.83 1.23 2.67
CA CYS A 83 31.66 1.41 1.23
C CYS A 83 32.79 0.78 0.42
N ALA A 84 34.02 0.76 0.96
CA ALA A 84 35.19 0.15 0.31
C ALA A 84 35.07 -1.38 0.20
N VAL A 85 34.68 -2.06 1.29
CA VAL A 85 34.50 -3.53 1.28
C VAL A 85 33.37 -3.93 0.33
N VAL A 86 32.22 -3.27 0.42
CA VAL A 86 31.08 -3.53 -0.48
C VAL A 86 31.49 -3.31 -1.94
N SER A 87 32.15 -2.20 -2.25
CA SER A 87 32.60 -1.91 -3.63
C SER A 87 33.60 -2.95 -4.14
N ALA A 88 34.53 -3.41 -3.30
CA ALA A 88 35.49 -4.45 -3.67
C ALA A 88 34.79 -5.76 -4.04
N VAL A 89 33.83 -6.21 -3.22
CA VAL A 89 33.06 -7.44 -3.49
C VAL A 89 32.19 -7.28 -4.75
N LEU A 90 31.49 -6.15 -4.92
CA LEU A 90 30.67 -5.91 -6.11
C LEU A 90 31.51 -5.88 -7.40
N ASN A 91 32.71 -5.29 -7.37
CA ASN A 91 33.62 -5.28 -8.51
C ASN A 91 34.10 -6.69 -8.88
N VAL A 92 34.39 -7.53 -7.88
CA VAL A 92 34.72 -8.93 -8.10
C VAL A 92 33.56 -9.67 -8.77
N LEU A 93 32.34 -9.54 -8.24
CA LEU A 93 31.16 -10.17 -8.82
C LEU A 93 30.90 -9.71 -10.26
N MET A 94 31.10 -8.42 -10.55
CA MET A 94 30.96 -7.85 -11.90
C MET A 94 31.97 -8.42 -12.90
N SER A 95 33.14 -8.84 -12.44
CA SER A 95 34.18 -9.42 -13.29
C SER A 95 33.90 -10.86 -13.72
N VAL A 96 32.95 -11.55 -13.07
CA VAL A 96 32.64 -12.96 -13.34
C VAL A 96 31.69 -13.08 -14.53
N PRO A 97 32.05 -13.82 -15.60
CA PRO A 97 31.19 -13.96 -16.77
C PRO A 97 29.81 -14.55 -16.47
N GLY A 98 28.76 -13.84 -16.88
CA GLY A 98 27.36 -14.23 -16.69
C GLY A 98 26.76 -13.81 -15.35
N LEU A 99 27.47 -12.99 -14.58
CA LEU A 99 26.89 -12.19 -13.50
C LEU A 99 26.64 -10.76 -13.98
N ARG A 100 25.60 -10.12 -13.44
CA ARG A 100 25.34 -8.69 -13.64
C ARG A 100 24.71 -8.06 -12.41
N LEU A 101 24.75 -6.73 -12.35
CA LEU A 101 23.95 -6.00 -11.37
C LEU A 101 22.45 -6.24 -11.61
N ALA A 102 21.72 -6.39 -10.51
CA ALA A 102 20.26 -6.46 -10.53
C ALA A 102 19.66 -5.10 -10.93
N GLU A 103 18.57 -5.15 -11.68
CA GLU A 103 17.71 -3.98 -11.91
C GLU A 103 16.88 -3.66 -10.64
N ALA A 104 16.26 -2.48 -10.60
CA ALA A 104 15.34 -2.11 -9.52
C ALA A 104 14.14 -3.09 -9.47
N GLY A 105 13.84 -3.62 -8.28
CA GLY A 105 12.75 -4.57 -8.07
C GLY A 105 13.01 -5.99 -8.61
N GLU A 106 14.18 -6.27 -9.18
CA GLU A 106 14.38 -7.50 -9.93
C GLU A 106 14.34 -8.76 -9.07
N PHE A 107 14.83 -8.75 -7.84
CA PHE A 107 14.75 -9.93 -6.98
C PHE A 107 13.28 -10.26 -6.67
N THR A 108 12.47 -9.24 -6.39
CA THR A 108 11.04 -9.38 -6.12
C THR A 108 10.28 -9.79 -7.39
N ARG A 109 10.67 -9.28 -8.57
CA ARG A 109 10.13 -9.75 -9.87
C ARG A 109 10.38 -11.25 -10.06
N ARG A 110 11.60 -11.73 -9.82
CA ARG A 110 11.91 -13.17 -9.92
C ARG A 110 11.15 -14.00 -8.88
N ALA A 111 10.94 -13.46 -7.67
CA ALA A 111 10.12 -14.12 -6.66
C ALA A 111 8.67 -14.30 -7.14
N LEU A 112 8.09 -13.30 -7.82
CA LEU A 112 6.77 -13.39 -8.44
C LEU A 112 6.74 -14.41 -9.59
N GLU A 113 7.69 -14.32 -10.53
CA GLU A 113 7.78 -15.22 -11.69
C GLU A 113 7.95 -16.70 -11.29
N ASN A 114 8.65 -16.95 -10.18
CA ASN A 114 8.86 -18.29 -9.63
C ASN A 114 7.75 -18.73 -8.66
N GLY A 115 6.68 -17.94 -8.50
CA GLY A 115 5.54 -18.29 -7.65
C GLY A 115 5.82 -18.27 -6.14
N MET A 116 6.91 -17.62 -5.72
CA MET A 116 7.24 -17.45 -4.29
C MET A 116 6.35 -16.41 -3.63
N LEU A 117 5.89 -15.43 -4.39
CA LEU A 117 4.96 -14.36 -3.99
C LEU A 117 3.91 -14.19 -5.09
N ASP A 118 2.66 -13.86 -4.73
CA ASP A 118 1.68 -13.32 -5.67
C ASP A 118 1.81 -11.79 -5.81
N LEU A 119 1.13 -11.18 -6.78
CA LEU A 119 1.25 -9.74 -7.04
C LEU A 119 0.79 -8.89 -5.85
N THR A 120 -0.21 -9.35 -5.09
CA THR A 120 -0.69 -8.63 -3.91
C THR A 120 0.33 -8.68 -2.76
N GLN A 121 1.05 -9.79 -2.64
CA GLN A 121 2.14 -9.93 -1.68
C GLN A 121 3.34 -9.07 -2.05
N VAL A 122 3.65 -8.93 -3.34
CA VAL A 122 4.67 -7.98 -3.83
C VAL A 122 4.31 -6.55 -3.44
N GLU A 123 3.06 -6.14 -3.69
CA GLU A 123 2.56 -4.83 -3.29
C GLU A 123 2.60 -4.64 -1.77
N GLY A 124 2.20 -5.65 -0.99
CA GLY A 124 2.29 -5.62 0.47
C GLY A 124 3.72 -5.57 1.01
N LEU A 125 4.69 -6.12 0.28
CA LEU A 125 6.11 -6.00 0.60
C LEU A 125 6.60 -4.56 0.37
N ALA A 126 6.21 -3.91 -0.73
CA ALA A 126 6.51 -2.50 -0.98
C ALA A 126 5.94 -1.63 0.15
N ASP A 127 4.65 -1.78 0.44
CA ASP A 127 3.95 -1.01 1.46
C ASP A 127 4.57 -1.22 2.86
N LEU A 128 5.10 -2.42 3.15
CA LEU A 128 5.78 -2.69 4.41
C LEU A 128 7.14 -1.99 4.53
N ILE A 129 7.85 -1.82 3.43
CA ILE A 129 9.15 -1.14 3.40
C ILE A 129 8.94 0.36 3.57
N ASP A 130 7.89 0.90 2.96
CA ASP A 130 7.55 2.33 2.99
C ASP A 130 6.71 2.72 4.21
N ALA A 131 6.29 1.74 5.04
CA ALA A 131 5.47 1.99 6.22
C ALA A 131 6.16 2.94 7.22
N GLU A 132 5.52 4.07 7.48
CA GLU A 132 5.95 5.10 8.42
C GLU A 132 5.24 4.97 9.78
N THR A 133 4.07 4.34 9.81
CA THR A 133 3.27 4.16 11.04
C THR A 133 2.92 2.71 11.34
N GLU A 134 2.53 2.44 12.59
CA GLU A 134 2.17 1.10 13.05
C GLU A 134 0.96 0.53 12.29
N ALA A 135 -0.03 1.36 11.94
CA ALA A 135 -1.19 0.89 11.18
C ALA A 135 -0.79 0.44 9.76
N GLN A 136 0.07 1.20 9.07
CA GLN A 136 0.63 0.81 7.76
C GLN A 136 1.39 -0.51 7.88
N ARG A 137 2.24 -0.67 8.89
CA ARG A 137 3.01 -1.90 9.12
C ARG A 137 2.11 -3.11 9.34
N VAL A 138 1.10 -2.99 10.20
CA VAL A 138 0.15 -4.08 10.50
C VAL A 138 -0.66 -4.46 9.26
N GLN A 139 -1.14 -3.48 8.50
CA GLN A 139 -1.89 -3.72 7.26
C GLN A 139 -1.01 -4.42 6.21
N SER A 140 0.20 -3.91 5.97
CA SER A 140 1.12 -4.44 4.97
C SER A 140 1.55 -5.87 5.30
N LEU A 141 1.78 -6.19 6.58
CA LEU A 141 2.04 -7.57 7.01
C LEU A 141 0.88 -8.53 6.76
N ARG A 142 -0.38 -8.08 6.94
CA ARG A 142 -1.55 -8.90 6.62
C ARG A 142 -1.63 -9.18 5.12
N VAL A 143 -1.40 -8.18 4.28
CA VAL A 143 -1.37 -8.34 2.82
C VAL A 143 -0.25 -9.30 2.43
N LEU A 144 0.98 -9.04 2.88
CA LEU A 144 2.17 -9.86 2.61
C LEU A 144 2.01 -11.32 3.06
N SER A 145 1.23 -11.59 4.10
CA SER A 145 0.96 -12.96 4.58
C SER A 145 0.14 -13.84 3.61
N GLY A 146 -0.29 -13.27 2.47
CA GLY A 146 -1.13 -13.95 1.49
C GLY A 146 -2.61 -14.01 1.90
N ALA A 147 -3.05 -13.12 2.79
CA ALA A 147 -4.43 -13.09 3.25
C ALA A 147 -5.42 -12.82 2.10
N ILE A 148 -5.03 -11.97 1.13
CA ILE A 148 -5.82 -11.70 -0.06
C ILE A 148 -5.90 -12.95 -0.94
N GLY A 149 -4.76 -13.58 -1.26
CA GLY A 149 -4.71 -14.84 -2.01
C GLY A 149 -5.61 -15.93 -1.43
N LYS A 150 -5.57 -16.13 -0.11
CA LYS A 150 -6.46 -17.10 0.59
C LYS A 150 -7.95 -16.76 0.44
N LYS A 151 -8.29 -15.47 0.48
CA LYS A 151 -9.68 -15.02 0.33
C LYS A 151 -10.17 -15.22 -1.10
N VAL A 152 -9.32 -14.89 -2.08
CA VAL A 152 -9.59 -15.10 -3.51
C VAL A 152 -9.74 -16.58 -3.84
N ASP A 153 -8.89 -17.46 -3.29
CA ASP A 153 -9.01 -18.91 -3.45
C ASP A 153 -10.35 -19.44 -2.89
N GLY A 154 -10.78 -18.92 -1.75
CA GLY A 154 -12.11 -19.21 -1.18
C GLY A 154 -13.26 -18.82 -2.11
N TRP A 155 -13.21 -17.62 -2.70
CA TRP A 155 -14.21 -17.18 -3.68
C TRP A 155 -14.17 -17.98 -4.97
N ARG A 156 -12.97 -18.25 -5.49
CA ARG A 156 -12.76 -19.05 -6.70
C ARG A 156 -13.38 -20.44 -6.56
N LYS A 157 -13.19 -21.10 -5.41
CA LYS A 157 -13.83 -22.40 -5.12
C LYS A 157 -15.35 -22.34 -5.19
N LYS A 158 -15.96 -21.29 -4.64
CA LYS A 158 -17.42 -21.09 -4.70
C LYS A 158 -17.90 -20.82 -6.13
N ILE A 159 -17.19 -19.99 -6.90
CA ILE A 159 -17.49 -19.69 -8.31
C ILE A 159 -17.40 -20.96 -9.16
N ILE A 160 -16.33 -21.74 -9.02
CA ILE A 160 -16.15 -23.01 -9.73
C ILE A 160 -17.25 -24.01 -9.35
N ARG A 161 -17.62 -24.10 -8.07
CA ARG A 161 -18.71 -24.96 -7.61
C ARG A 161 -20.04 -24.57 -8.26
N ALA A 162 -20.40 -23.28 -8.22
CA ALA A 162 -21.62 -22.78 -8.85
C ALA A 162 -21.62 -23.03 -10.36
N GLY A 163 -20.48 -22.76 -11.03
CA GLY A 163 -20.31 -23.01 -12.46
C GLY A 163 -20.46 -24.49 -12.82
N ALA A 164 -19.85 -25.40 -12.06
CA ALA A 164 -19.96 -26.84 -12.29
C ALA A 164 -21.40 -27.38 -12.12
N LEU A 165 -22.17 -26.81 -11.20
CA LEU A 165 -23.59 -27.16 -11.03
C LEU A 165 -24.45 -26.68 -12.20
N LEU A 166 -24.18 -25.48 -12.71
CA LEU A 166 -24.84 -24.97 -13.92
C LEU A 166 -24.45 -25.78 -15.16
N GLU A 167 -23.16 -26.10 -15.34
CA GLU A 167 -22.68 -26.90 -16.47
C GLU A 167 -23.32 -28.30 -16.47
N ALA A 168 -23.45 -28.94 -15.31
CA ALA A 168 -24.17 -30.20 -15.19
C ALA A 168 -25.66 -30.08 -15.55
N THR A 169 -26.28 -28.92 -15.35
CA THR A 169 -27.68 -28.71 -15.77
C THR A 169 -27.79 -28.57 -17.29
N ILE A 170 -26.77 -27.98 -17.94
CA ILE A 170 -26.69 -27.83 -19.39
C ILE A 170 -26.45 -29.17 -20.07
N ASP A 171 -25.46 -29.94 -19.60
CA ASP A 171 -25.06 -31.22 -20.20
C ASP A 171 -26.15 -32.30 -20.11
N PHE A 172 -27.01 -32.22 -19.09
CA PHE A 172 -28.07 -33.21 -18.82
C PHE A 172 -29.49 -32.64 -19.03
N ALA A 173 -29.65 -31.57 -19.83
CA ALA A 173 -30.95 -30.93 -20.05
C ALA A 173 -32.04 -31.86 -20.64
N ASP A 174 -31.64 -32.92 -21.35
CA ASP A 174 -32.52 -33.94 -21.95
C ASP A 174 -32.67 -35.21 -21.06
N GLU A 175 -31.98 -35.28 -19.93
CA GLU A 175 -32.03 -36.40 -18.97
C GLU A 175 -32.67 -35.93 -17.64
N ASP A 176 -33.40 -36.82 -16.95
CA ASP A 176 -33.97 -36.49 -15.63
C ASP A 176 -32.85 -36.31 -14.59
N VAL A 177 -32.35 -35.08 -14.42
CA VAL A 177 -31.38 -34.75 -13.36
C VAL A 177 -31.99 -35.09 -11.99
N PRO A 178 -31.43 -36.01 -11.20
CA PRO A 178 -32.10 -36.54 -10.02
C PRO A 178 -32.27 -35.55 -8.85
N VAL A 179 -31.56 -34.42 -8.88
CA VAL A 179 -31.48 -33.44 -7.78
C VAL A 179 -31.50 -32.02 -8.34
N ASP A 180 -32.40 -31.17 -7.80
CA ASP A 180 -32.41 -29.73 -8.11
C ASP A 180 -31.17 -29.05 -7.49
N VAL A 181 -30.26 -28.60 -8.35
CA VAL A 181 -29.01 -27.93 -7.97
C VAL A 181 -29.16 -26.41 -7.81
N MET A 182 -30.28 -25.84 -8.26
CA MET A 182 -30.49 -24.40 -8.30
C MET A 182 -30.48 -23.73 -6.91
N PRO A 183 -31.02 -24.34 -5.83
CA PRO A 183 -30.93 -23.75 -4.50
C PRO A 183 -29.49 -23.51 -4.03
N GLU A 184 -28.58 -24.45 -4.30
CA GLU A 184 -27.16 -24.33 -3.94
C GLU A 184 -26.47 -23.22 -4.75
N VAL A 185 -26.73 -23.13 -6.06
CA VAL A 185 -26.21 -22.05 -6.91
C VAL A 185 -26.66 -20.68 -6.40
N LYS A 186 -27.93 -20.54 -6.04
CA LYS A 186 -28.52 -19.30 -5.53
C LYS A 186 -27.88 -18.87 -4.21
N GLU A 187 -27.65 -19.81 -3.30
CA GLU A 187 -26.97 -19.55 -2.02
C GLU A 187 -25.53 -19.07 -2.25
N LEU A 188 -24.76 -19.77 -3.09
CA LEU A 188 -23.38 -19.41 -3.41
C LEU A 188 -23.27 -18.01 -4.04
N LEU A 189 -24.17 -17.67 -4.97
CA LEU A 189 -24.21 -16.35 -5.60
C LEU A 189 -24.52 -15.24 -4.58
N CYS A 190 -25.51 -15.44 -3.71
CA CYS A 190 -25.85 -14.49 -2.65
C CYS A 190 -24.66 -14.24 -1.72
N GLU A 191 -23.98 -15.31 -1.28
CA GLU A 191 -22.78 -15.20 -0.43
C GLU A 191 -21.66 -14.44 -1.13
N LEU A 192 -21.33 -14.80 -2.37
CA LEU A 192 -20.27 -14.17 -3.15
C LEU A 192 -20.55 -12.67 -3.37
N ILE A 193 -21.77 -12.31 -3.74
CA ILE A 193 -22.19 -10.91 -3.93
C ILE A 193 -22.07 -10.13 -2.62
N SER A 194 -22.46 -10.72 -1.49
CA SER A 194 -22.34 -10.11 -0.18
C SER A 194 -20.88 -9.87 0.20
N ASP A 195 -20.03 -10.89 0.04
CA ASP A 195 -18.60 -10.82 0.35
C ASP A 195 -17.89 -9.75 -0.51
N PHE A 196 -18.18 -9.71 -1.81
CA PHE A 196 -17.58 -8.74 -2.72
C PHE A 196 -18.03 -7.32 -2.38
N LYS A 197 -19.32 -7.11 -2.08
CA LYS A 197 -19.82 -5.79 -1.64
C LYS A 197 -19.13 -5.31 -0.36
N ALA A 198 -18.95 -6.20 0.61
CA ALA A 198 -18.28 -5.87 1.87
C ALA A 198 -16.82 -5.45 1.63
N GLU A 199 -16.07 -6.21 0.83
CA GLU A 199 -14.68 -5.87 0.52
C GLU A 199 -14.54 -4.59 -0.31
N VAL A 200 -15.38 -4.39 -1.34
CA VAL A 200 -15.40 -3.13 -2.12
C VAL A 200 -15.66 -1.93 -1.20
N GLY A 201 -16.57 -2.06 -0.24
CA GLY A 201 -16.88 -1.01 0.74
C GLY A 201 -15.71 -0.70 1.69
N GLY A 202 -14.86 -1.69 1.98
CA GLY A 202 -13.70 -1.56 2.86
C GLY A 202 -12.45 -0.97 2.20
N VAL A 203 -12.38 -0.92 0.86
CA VAL A 203 -11.16 -0.49 0.13
C VAL A 203 -10.75 0.93 0.48
N LYS A 204 -11.69 1.88 0.50
CA LYS A 204 -11.36 3.29 0.71
C LYS A 204 -10.64 3.53 2.04
N MET A 205 -11.08 2.86 3.11
CA MET A 205 -10.43 2.98 4.42
C MET A 205 -9.09 2.26 4.45
N ALA A 206 -8.98 1.11 3.80
CA ALA A 206 -7.71 0.39 3.67
C ALA A 206 -6.68 1.22 2.86
N GLU A 207 -7.10 1.88 1.80
CA GLU A 207 -6.28 2.81 1.02
C GLU A 207 -5.77 3.97 1.87
N ARG A 208 -6.62 4.58 2.70
CA ARG A 208 -6.20 5.67 3.59
C ARG A 208 -5.23 5.24 4.69
N ILE A 209 -5.31 4.00 5.17
CA ILE A 209 -4.29 3.48 6.08
C ILE A 209 -2.95 3.37 5.35
N ARG A 210 -2.93 2.90 4.09
CA ARG A 210 -1.72 2.79 3.28
C ARG A 210 -1.11 4.16 2.96
N GLU A 211 -1.89 5.06 2.39
CA GLU A 211 -1.38 6.35 1.87
C GLU A 211 -1.26 7.44 2.95
N GLY A 212 -2.03 7.30 4.03
CA GLY A 212 -2.24 8.32 5.04
C GLY A 212 -3.54 9.10 4.82
N PHE A 213 -4.04 9.65 5.92
CA PHE A 213 -5.23 10.50 5.94
C PHE A 213 -4.86 11.95 5.66
N GLU A 214 -5.71 12.65 4.92
CA GLU A 214 -5.57 14.09 4.73
C GLU A 214 -6.53 14.85 5.66
N VAL A 215 -5.98 15.81 6.40
CA VAL A 215 -6.74 16.72 7.28
C VAL A 215 -6.57 18.15 6.78
N ALA A 216 -7.63 18.72 6.23
CA ALA A 216 -7.62 20.09 5.74
C ALA A 216 -7.88 21.09 6.87
N ILE A 217 -6.98 22.06 7.04
CA ILE A 217 -7.20 23.19 7.94
C ILE A 217 -7.82 24.32 7.13
N VAL A 218 -9.11 24.58 7.36
CA VAL A 218 -9.93 25.53 6.62
C VAL A 218 -10.14 26.78 7.49
N GLY A 219 -9.95 27.98 6.94
CA GLY A 219 -10.01 29.21 7.75
C GLY A 219 -9.85 30.46 6.91
N ARG A 220 -10.35 31.61 7.39
CA ARG A 220 -10.05 32.91 6.77
C ARG A 220 -8.54 33.22 6.79
N PRO A 221 -8.03 34.12 5.95
CA PRO A 221 -6.68 34.65 6.09
C PRO A 221 -6.44 35.17 7.52
N ASN A 222 -5.21 35.02 8.02
CA ASN A 222 -4.77 35.50 9.34
C ASN A 222 -5.44 34.88 10.57
N VAL A 223 -6.36 33.90 10.45
CA VAL A 223 -7.02 33.26 11.62
C VAL A 223 -6.09 32.37 12.47
N GLY A 224 -4.82 32.22 12.07
CA GLY A 224 -3.81 31.44 12.78
C GLY A 224 -3.46 30.08 12.16
N LYS A 225 -3.89 29.78 10.92
CA LYS A 225 -3.60 28.51 10.22
C LYS A 225 -2.11 28.18 10.15
N SER A 226 -1.31 29.08 9.57
CA SER A 226 0.13 28.86 9.41
C SER A 226 0.85 28.79 10.76
N THR A 227 0.37 29.51 11.78
CA THR A 227 0.88 29.39 13.15
C THR A 227 0.58 28.02 13.75
N LEU A 228 -0.63 27.49 13.55
CA LEU A 228 -1.01 26.14 13.96
C LEU A 228 -0.16 25.08 13.24
N LEU A 229 0.00 25.17 11.92
CA LEU A 229 0.83 24.23 11.14
C LEU A 229 2.29 24.24 11.58
N ASN A 230 2.86 25.41 11.84
CA ASN A 230 4.21 25.51 12.39
C ASN A 230 4.31 24.88 13.79
N ALA A 231 3.29 25.07 14.64
CA ALA A 231 3.23 24.43 15.95
C ALA A 231 3.12 22.90 15.84
N LEU A 232 2.37 22.38 14.85
CA LEU A 232 2.28 20.95 14.55
C LEU A 232 3.60 20.40 14.02
N SER A 233 4.28 21.12 13.11
CA SER A 233 5.59 20.75 12.57
C SER A 233 6.69 20.72 13.63
N GLY A 234 6.61 21.59 14.64
CA GLY A 234 7.55 21.63 15.77
C GLY A 234 7.33 20.53 16.82
N ARG A 235 6.18 19.83 16.81
CA ARG A 235 5.96 18.64 17.64
C ARG A 235 6.66 17.46 16.97
N LYS A 236 7.46 16.71 17.75
CA LYS A 236 8.30 15.57 17.32
C LYS A 236 7.48 14.33 16.88
N ALA A 237 6.64 14.50 15.87
CA ALA A 237 5.96 13.42 15.19
C ALA A 237 5.95 13.64 13.66
N ALA A 238 6.67 14.64 13.14
CA ALA A 238 6.76 14.84 11.71
C ALA A 238 7.43 13.62 11.06
N LEU A 239 6.68 12.89 10.22
CA LEU A 239 7.25 11.81 9.41
C LEU A 239 8.20 12.48 8.42
N THR A 240 9.50 12.45 8.71
CA THR A 240 10.49 13.07 7.84
C THR A 240 10.63 12.21 6.59
N SER A 241 9.88 12.57 5.55
CA SER A 241 10.16 12.14 4.19
C SER A 241 10.71 13.34 3.42
N GLU A 242 12.02 13.33 3.15
CA GLU A 242 12.64 14.28 2.21
C GLU A 242 12.22 13.89 0.78
N ILE A 243 10.98 14.19 0.39
CA ILE A 243 10.60 14.11 -1.02
C ILE A 243 11.17 15.36 -1.70
N ALA A 244 12.37 15.23 -2.24
CA ALA A 244 12.95 16.23 -3.14
C ALA A 244 12.08 16.35 -4.39
N GLY A 245 11.22 17.38 -4.50
CA GLY A 245 10.55 17.65 -5.78
C GLY A 245 9.29 18.49 -5.84
N THR A 246 8.63 18.93 -4.75
CA THR A 246 7.44 19.78 -4.90
C THR A 246 7.77 21.27 -4.79
N THR A 247 8.00 21.86 -5.95
CA THR A 247 8.11 23.31 -6.14
C THR A 247 6.81 24.01 -5.74
N ARG A 248 6.94 24.94 -4.78
CA ARG A 248 6.08 26.10 -4.48
C ARG A 248 4.56 25.86 -4.31
N ASP A 249 4.10 26.18 -3.10
CA ASP A 249 2.71 26.41 -2.67
C ASP A 249 2.01 25.21 -2.00
N VAL A 250 1.55 25.45 -0.76
CA VAL A 250 0.99 24.55 0.28
C VAL A 250 2.03 23.95 1.23
N ILE A 251 2.00 24.40 2.49
CA ILE A 251 2.75 23.79 3.59
C ILE A 251 1.99 22.52 3.99
N GLU A 252 2.60 21.36 3.75
CA GLU A 252 2.09 20.06 4.21
C GLU A 252 2.85 19.63 5.47
N VAL A 253 2.13 19.23 6.50
CA VAL A 253 2.73 18.68 7.72
C VAL A 253 2.28 17.24 7.86
N ARG A 254 3.18 16.30 7.55
CA ARG A 254 2.98 14.86 7.74
C ARG A 254 3.36 14.48 9.15
N MET A 255 2.52 13.74 9.86
CA MET A 255 2.84 13.22 11.19
C MET A 255 2.22 11.86 11.48
N ASP A 256 2.86 11.10 12.36
CA ASP A 256 2.23 9.95 12.99
C ASP A 256 1.29 10.44 14.09
N LEU A 257 -0.01 10.33 13.82
CA LEU A 257 -1.05 10.57 14.82
C LEU A 257 -1.51 9.22 15.33
N ASP A 258 -0.95 8.81 16.47
CA ASP A 258 -1.49 7.71 17.25
C ASP A 258 -1.46 6.34 16.53
N GLY A 259 -0.49 6.18 15.62
CA GLY A 259 -0.29 5.02 14.76
C GLY A 259 -0.84 5.20 13.34
N LEU A 260 -1.46 6.34 13.02
CA LEU A 260 -2.00 6.66 11.69
C LEU A 260 -1.16 7.74 11.01
N ALA A 261 -0.80 7.53 9.75
CA ALA A 261 -0.16 8.57 8.94
C ALA A 261 -1.18 9.66 8.64
N VAL A 262 -0.91 10.90 9.02
CA VAL A 262 -1.81 12.05 8.81
C VAL A 262 -1.04 13.20 8.19
N THR A 263 -1.57 13.74 7.09
CA THR A 263 -1.06 14.93 6.43
C THR A 263 -2.02 16.10 6.67
N PHE A 264 -1.55 17.11 7.39
CA PHE A 264 -2.26 18.37 7.57
C PHE A 264 -1.99 19.29 6.38
N LEU A 265 -3.07 19.80 5.79
CA LEU A 265 -3.03 20.64 4.60
C LEU A 265 -3.35 22.09 4.96
N ASP A 266 -2.48 23.03 4.57
CA ASP A 266 -2.85 24.45 4.55
C ASP A 266 -3.74 24.74 3.35
N THR A 267 -4.98 25.19 3.58
CA THR A 267 -5.85 25.70 2.52
C THR A 267 -5.54 27.17 2.22
N ALA A 268 -4.27 27.56 2.29
CA ALA A 268 -3.82 28.95 2.28
C ALA A 268 -4.53 29.76 1.19
N GLY A 269 -5.37 30.70 1.63
CA GLY A 269 -5.87 31.78 0.78
C GLY A 269 -7.23 31.59 0.14
N ILE A 270 -8.26 31.06 0.82
CA ILE A 270 -9.65 31.38 0.41
C ILE A 270 -9.84 32.90 0.49
N ARG A 271 -9.69 33.58 -0.66
CA ARG A 271 -9.91 35.01 -0.90
C ARG A 271 -10.80 35.15 -2.14
N GLU A 272 -11.70 36.13 -2.15
CA GLU A 272 -12.19 36.69 -3.42
C GLU A 272 -11.14 37.66 -3.95
N THR A 273 -10.54 37.37 -5.12
CA THR A 273 -9.52 38.23 -5.75
C THR A 273 -9.73 38.27 -7.26
N ASP A 274 -9.47 39.44 -7.87
CA ASP A 274 -9.64 39.70 -9.31
C ASP A 274 -8.45 39.18 -10.16
N ASP A 275 -7.42 38.58 -9.54
CA ASP A 275 -6.26 38.02 -10.23
C ASP A 275 -6.48 36.55 -10.59
N ARG A 276 -6.38 36.23 -11.89
CA ARG A 276 -6.71 34.91 -12.45
C ARG A 276 -5.85 33.77 -11.88
N LEU A 277 -4.63 34.05 -11.42
CA LEU A 277 -3.75 33.04 -10.82
C LEU A 277 -4.12 32.74 -9.35
N GLU A 278 -4.49 33.76 -8.57
CA GLU A 278 -4.93 33.57 -7.18
C GLU A 278 -6.31 32.89 -7.11
N ALA A 279 -7.23 33.21 -8.04
CA ALA A 279 -8.54 32.57 -8.11
C ALA A 279 -8.45 31.05 -8.37
N MET A 280 -7.53 30.61 -9.24
CA MET A 280 -7.28 29.18 -9.45
C MET A 280 -6.72 28.50 -8.19
N GLY A 281 -5.87 29.18 -7.43
CA GLY A 281 -5.35 28.69 -6.15
C GLY A 281 -6.45 28.51 -5.10
N VAL A 282 -7.43 29.43 -5.06
CA VAL A 282 -8.59 29.33 -4.16
C VAL A 282 -9.47 28.14 -4.52
N THR A 283 -9.80 27.97 -5.79
CA THR A 283 -10.61 26.83 -6.25
C THR A 283 -9.92 25.51 -5.93
N LEU A 284 -8.62 25.38 -6.20
CA LEU A 284 -7.86 24.17 -5.90
C LEU A 284 -7.79 23.88 -4.39
N ALA A 285 -7.62 24.92 -3.56
CA ALA A 285 -7.62 24.77 -2.11
C ALA A 285 -9.00 24.30 -1.58
N ILE A 286 -10.10 24.79 -2.14
CA ILE A 286 -11.46 24.36 -1.78
C ILE A 286 -11.71 22.93 -2.24
N GLU A 287 -11.32 22.57 -3.47
CA GLU A 287 -11.45 21.21 -4.00
C GLU A 287 -10.68 20.21 -3.12
N ARG A 288 -9.44 20.54 -2.76
CA ARG A 288 -8.62 19.70 -1.89
C ARG A 288 -9.19 19.61 -0.47
N ALA A 289 -9.69 20.72 0.08
CA ALA A 289 -10.36 20.71 1.37
C ALA A 289 -11.61 19.83 1.38
N ASN A 290 -12.38 19.83 0.28
CA ASN A 290 -13.56 18.98 0.12
C ASN A 290 -13.21 17.50 -0.13
N ALA A 291 -12.04 17.23 -0.72
CA ALA A 291 -11.53 15.88 -0.94
C ALA A 291 -10.83 15.27 0.30
N ALA A 292 -10.42 16.12 1.25
CA ALA A 292 -9.77 15.69 2.49
C ALA A 292 -10.67 14.75 3.32
N ASP A 293 -10.05 13.85 4.07
CA ASP A 293 -10.78 12.89 4.89
C ASP A 293 -11.44 13.56 6.09
N LEU A 294 -10.83 14.63 6.62
CA LEU A 294 -11.37 15.43 7.70
C LEU A 294 -11.06 16.91 7.49
N ARG A 295 -11.97 17.77 7.95
CA ARG A 295 -11.79 19.23 7.88
C ARG A 295 -11.81 19.81 9.28
N VAL A 296 -10.83 20.65 9.57
CA VAL A 296 -10.74 21.45 10.79
C VAL A 296 -10.95 22.90 10.42
N PHE A 297 -12.08 23.46 10.81
CA PHE A 297 -12.41 24.87 10.58
C PHE A 297 -11.86 25.73 11.70
N LEU A 298 -10.88 26.57 11.37
CA LEU A 298 -10.31 27.56 12.26
C LEU A 298 -11.04 28.89 12.10
N THR A 299 -11.68 29.37 13.17
CA THR A 299 -12.47 30.61 13.23
C THR A 299 -12.07 31.48 14.43
N GLU A 300 -12.32 32.79 14.39
CA GLU A 300 -12.09 33.73 15.50
C GLU A 300 -13.40 34.14 16.19
N ASN A 301 -14.53 34.03 15.49
CA ASN A 301 -15.83 34.57 15.90
C ASN A 301 -16.99 33.59 15.65
N GLY A 302 -16.71 32.36 15.20
CA GLY A 302 -17.74 31.38 14.84
C GLY A 302 -18.39 31.63 13.48
N GLU A 303 -17.91 32.61 12.71
CA GLU A 303 -18.45 32.90 11.38
C GLU A 303 -18.03 31.83 10.36
N LYS A 304 -18.92 31.60 9.40
CA LYS A 304 -18.69 30.76 8.23
C LYS A 304 -17.72 31.44 7.26
N ILE A 305 -17.08 30.63 6.43
CA ILE A 305 -16.27 31.10 5.31
C ILE A 305 -17.15 31.09 4.06
N GLU A 306 -17.12 32.16 3.27
CA GLU A 306 -17.82 32.19 1.99
C GLU A 306 -17.27 31.11 1.05
N GLY A 307 -18.16 30.32 0.46
CA GLY A 307 -17.80 29.23 -0.47
C GLY A 307 -17.51 27.87 0.17
N VAL A 308 -17.43 27.76 1.51
CA VAL A 308 -17.28 26.47 2.21
C VAL A 308 -18.18 26.41 3.43
N ASP A 309 -19.28 25.67 3.30
CA ASP A 309 -20.19 25.40 4.42
C ASP A 309 -19.67 24.28 5.34
N PHE A 310 -20.00 24.42 6.63
CA PHE A 310 -19.85 23.34 7.59
C PHE A 310 -20.72 22.15 7.18
N ALA A 311 -20.12 20.97 7.17
CA ALA A 311 -20.75 19.68 6.97
C ALA A 311 -20.71 18.87 8.26
N GLN A 312 -21.52 17.81 8.29
CA GLN A 312 -21.52 16.87 9.39
C GLN A 312 -20.16 16.16 9.48
N GLY A 313 -19.52 16.18 10.66
CA GLY A 313 -18.23 15.55 10.90
C GLY A 313 -17.02 16.49 10.77
N ASP A 314 -17.23 17.77 10.46
CA ASP A 314 -16.19 18.78 10.58
C ASP A 314 -15.91 19.14 12.03
N ILE A 315 -14.66 19.47 12.33
CA ILE A 315 -14.25 19.99 13.65
C ILE A 315 -14.17 21.51 13.58
N ILE A 316 -14.79 22.22 14.53
CA ILE A 316 -14.74 23.68 14.63
C ILE A 316 -13.80 24.08 15.77
N ALA A 317 -12.67 24.70 15.42
CA ALA A 317 -11.68 25.21 16.37
C ALA A 317 -11.67 26.75 16.40
N LEU A 318 -11.68 27.32 17.60
CA LEU A 318 -11.48 28.75 17.81
C LEU A 318 -9.98 29.07 17.87
N GLY A 319 -9.45 29.76 16.87
CA GLY A 319 -8.04 30.15 16.77
C GLY A 319 -7.69 31.38 17.61
N LYS A 320 -6.39 31.62 17.81
CA LYS A 320 -5.83 32.76 18.58
C LYS A 320 -6.44 32.93 19.97
N PHE A 321 -6.76 31.83 20.64
CA PHE A 321 -7.41 31.88 21.95
C PHE A 321 -6.64 32.73 22.98
N ASP A 322 -5.32 32.77 22.89
CA ASP A 322 -4.42 33.62 23.69
C ASP A 322 -4.73 35.13 23.60
N SER A 323 -5.27 35.57 22.47
CA SER A 323 -5.59 36.98 22.19
C SER A 323 -7.08 37.29 22.31
N LEU A 324 -7.94 36.28 22.50
CA LEU A 324 -9.40 36.40 22.59
C LEU A 324 -9.88 36.45 24.05
N ALA A 325 -9.30 37.35 24.85
CA ALA A 325 -9.72 37.56 26.23
C ALA A 325 -11.18 38.07 26.28
N GLY A 326 -12.11 37.21 26.71
CA GLY A 326 -13.50 37.59 27.03
C GLY A 326 -14.57 37.26 25.98
N VAL A 327 -14.25 36.49 24.94
CA VAL A 327 -15.28 36.03 23.98
C VAL A 327 -16.04 34.83 24.57
N VAL A 328 -17.20 35.11 25.15
CA VAL A 328 -18.09 34.10 25.76
C VAL A 328 -19.28 33.86 24.82
N GLY A 329 -19.54 32.60 24.47
CA GLY A 329 -20.77 32.21 23.73
C GLY A 329 -20.58 31.75 22.28
N ILE A 330 -19.36 31.69 21.75
CA ILE A 330 -19.11 31.05 20.45
C ILE A 330 -19.10 29.53 20.65
N LYS A 331 -19.89 28.82 19.86
CA LYS A 331 -19.85 27.35 19.78
C LYS A 331 -18.60 26.92 19.00
N SER A 332 -17.74 26.16 19.64
CA SER A 332 -16.54 25.55 19.05
C SER A 332 -16.29 24.23 19.78
N ASP A 333 -15.80 23.23 19.08
CA ASP A 333 -15.38 21.95 19.67
C ASP A 333 -14.06 22.13 20.44
N HIS A 334 -13.16 22.95 19.88
CA HIS A 334 -11.84 23.24 20.46
C HIS A 334 -11.55 24.72 20.54
N ARG A 335 -10.71 25.13 21.50
CA ARG A 335 -10.13 26.48 21.58
C ARG A 335 -8.62 26.36 21.57
N ILE A 336 -7.96 26.95 20.58
CA ILE A 336 -6.55 26.69 20.33
C ILE A 336 -5.75 27.99 20.20
N SER A 337 -4.51 27.93 20.65
CA SER A 337 -3.49 28.93 20.34
C SER A 337 -2.32 28.27 19.65
N GLY A 338 -2.08 28.63 18.39
CA GLY A 338 -0.89 28.21 17.65
C GLY A 338 0.42 28.77 18.25
N VAL A 339 0.34 29.84 19.04
CA VAL A 339 1.52 30.50 19.65
C VAL A 339 1.92 29.80 20.96
N THR A 340 0.96 29.57 21.85
CA THR A 340 1.23 28.95 23.16
C THR A 340 1.17 27.42 23.12
N GLY A 341 0.49 26.86 22.11
CA GLY A 341 0.23 25.43 21.99
C GLY A 341 -0.98 24.94 22.79
N GLU A 342 -1.69 25.82 23.50
CA GLU A 342 -2.89 25.49 24.27
C GLU A 342 -3.99 24.94 23.36
N GLY A 343 -4.68 23.89 23.82
CA GLY A 343 -5.81 23.26 23.11
C GLY A 343 -5.43 22.38 21.90
N ILE A 344 -4.22 22.48 21.36
CA ILE A 344 -3.79 21.69 20.19
C ILE A 344 -3.80 20.19 20.50
N SER A 345 -3.43 19.79 21.72
CA SER A 345 -3.43 18.36 22.07
C SER A 345 -4.83 17.75 22.08
N GLY A 346 -5.84 18.46 22.63
CA GLY A 346 -7.22 17.99 22.60
C GLY A 346 -7.78 17.91 21.18
N LEU A 347 -7.41 18.86 20.31
CA LEU A 347 -7.76 18.80 18.89
C LEU A 347 -7.16 17.56 18.21
N LEU A 348 -5.89 17.25 18.47
CA LEU A 348 -5.23 16.07 17.89
C LEU A 348 -5.82 14.75 18.42
N GLU A 349 -6.19 14.69 19.71
CA GLU A 349 -6.86 13.53 20.30
C GLU A 349 -8.22 13.27 19.63
N ASP A 350 -9.03 14.31 19.42
CA ASP A 350 -10.34 14.20 18.76
C ASP A 350 -10.20 13.76 17.27
N ILE A 351 -9.21 14.31 16.55
CA ILE A 351 -8.89 13.86 15.19
C ILE A 351 -8.49 12.39 15.19
N SER A 352 -7.61 11.98 16.12
CA SER A 352 -7.18 10.58 16.26
C SER A 352 -8.36 9.65 16.48
N ASP A 353 -9.24 9.98 17.42
CA ASP A 353 -10.40 9.16 17.77
C ASP A 353 -11.38 9.01 16.59
N LEU A 354 -11.65 10.10 15.87
CA LEU A 354 -12.49 10.07 14.68
C LEU A 354 -11.90 9.20 13.57
N LEU A 355 -10.59 9.30 13.31
CA LEU A 355 -9.92 8.49 12.30
C LEU A 355 -9.86 7.01 12.71
N ARG A 356 -9.57 6.71 13.98
CA ARG A 356 -9.58 5.32 14.50
C ARG A 356 -10.95 4.65 14.35
N GLN A 357 -12.03 5.37 14.61
CA GLN A 357 -13.39 4.83 14.43
C GLN A 357 -13.64 4.45 12.96
N ARG A 358 -13.19 5.27 12.01
CA ARG A 358 -13.33 5.01 10.57
C ARG A 358 -12.51 3.81 10.08
N VAL A 359 -11.36 3.56 10.70
CA VAL A 359 -10.46 2.44 10.37
C VAL A 359 -11.00 1.07 10.82
N SER A 360 -11.92 1.02 11.79
CA SER A 360 -12.43 -0.24 12.38
C SER A 360 -13.08 -1.23 11.38
N GLY A 361 -13.49 -0.75 10.20
CA GLY A 361 -14.07 -1.55 9.11
C GLY A 361 -13.19 -1.65 7.86
N ALA A 362 -11.90 -1.34 7.93
CA ALA A 362 -11.03 -1.39 6.77
C ALA A 362 -10.88 -2.83 6.22
N GLY A 363 -11.02 -2.96 4.89
CA GLY A 363 -10.84 -4.22 4.18
C GLY A 363 -9.37 -4.63 4.02
N LEU A 364 -9.14 -5.76 3.35
CA LEU A 364 -7.77 -6.21 3.02
C LEU A 364 -7.24 -5.57 1.73
N LEU A 365 -8.14 -5.25 0.80
CA LEU A 365 -7.80 -4.70 -0.49
C LEU A 365 -7.46 -3.22 -0.35
N THR A 366 -6.22 -2.84 -0.69
CA THR A 366 -5.74 -1.48 -0.46
C THR A 366 -5.76 -0.61 -1.72
N ARG A 367 -5.62 -1.17 -2.92
CA ARG A 367 -5.37 -0.43 -4.18
C ARG A 367 -6.61 -0.29 -5.05
N GLU A 368 -6.64 0.76 -5.86
CA GLU A 368 -7.66 1.00 -6.88
C GLU A 368 -7.79 -0.18 -7.87
N ARG A 369 -6.66 -0.77 -8.30
CA ARG A 369 -6.66 -2.00 -9.13
C ARG A 369 -7.46 -3.13 -8.50
N HIS A 370 -7.33 -3.33 -7.19
CA HIS A 370 -8.09 -4.37 -6.47
C HIS A 370 -9.58 -4.04 -6.47
N ARG A 371 -9.93 -2.77 -6.23
CA ARG A 371 -11.30 -2.30 -6.26
C ARG A 371 -11.93 -2.53 -7.63
N MET A 372 -11.24 -2.14 -8.70
CA MET A 372 -11.73 -2.32 -10.08
C MET A 372 -11.93 -3.80 -10.42
N ALA A 373 -10.94 -4.65 -10.12
CA ALA A 373 -11.04 -6.09 -10.35
C ALA A 373 -12.27 -6.70 -9.63
N LEU A 374 -12.44 -6.36 -8.35
CA LEU A 374 -13.55 -6.86 -7.55
C LEU A 374 -14.91 -6.27 -7.97
N GLN A 375 -14.96 -5.02 -8.42
CA GLN A 375 -16.18 -4.39 -8.94
C GLN A 375 -16.62 -4.98 -10.28
N ASN A 376 -15.67 -5.31 -11.15
CA ASN A 376 -15.97 -6.00 -12.41
C ASN A 376 -16.48 -7.42 -12.13
N GLY A 377 -15.80 -8.16 -11.24
CA GLY A 377 -16.27 -9.47 -10.79
C GLY A 377 -17.65 -9.41 -10.13
N LEU A 378 -17.93 -8.39 -9.30
CA LEU A 378 -19.26 -8.16 -8.71
C LEU A 378 -20.32 -7.88 -9.77
N SER A 379 -19.97 -7.20 -10.86
CA SER A 379 -20.90 -6.92 -11.96
C SER A 379 -21.28 -8.21 -12.68
N SER A 380 -20.31 -9.06 -13.01
CA SER A 380 -20.58 -10.40 -13.58
C SER A 380 -21.38 -11.29 -12.63
N LEU A 381 -21.06 -11.30 -11.33
CA LEU A 381 -21.86 -12.06 -10.35
C LEU A 381 -23.32 -11.60 -10.28
N ARG A 382 -23.59 -10.30 -10.46
CA ARG A 382 -24.96 -9.77 -10.51
C ARG A 382 -25.68 -10.19 -11.77
N LEU A 383 -25.01 -10.19 -12.92
CA LEU A 383 -25.58 -10.69 -14.17
C LEU A 383 -25.93 -12.19 -14.05
N ALA A 384 -25.00 -13.01 -13.50
CA ALA A 384 -25.27 -14.42 -13.22
C ALA A 384 -26.45 -14.60 -12.25
N TYR A 385 -26.54 -13.75 -11.23
CA TYR A 385 -27.67 -13.76 -10.29
C TYR A 385 -28.99 -13.45 -11.01
N ASP A 386 -29.05 -12.39 -11.80
CA ASP A 386 -30.28 -12.01 -12.51
C ASP A 386 -30.73 -13.15 -13.45
N GLU A 387 -29.81 -13.79 -14.17
CA GLU A 387 -30.12 -14.93 -15.04
C GLU A 387 -30.63 -16.16 -14.27
N VAL A 388 -30.09 -16.44 -13.08
CA VAL A 388 -30.51 -17.58 -12.24
C VAL A 388 -31.84 -17.32 -11.51
N PHE A 389 -32.16 -16.07 -11.21
CA PHE A 389 -33.38 -15.68 -10.48
C PHE A 389 -34.52 -15.21 -11.38
N ASN A 390 -34.29 -15.10 -12.69
CA ASN A 390 -35.34 -14.87 -13.68
C ASN A 390 -36.43 -15.96 -13.65
N SER A 391 -37.64 -15.59 -14.08
CA SER A 391 -38.78 -16.52 -14.13
C SER A 391 -38.55 -17.70 -15.09
N VAL A 392 -37.70 -17.51 -16.10
CA VAL A 392 -37.15 -18.56 -16.95
C VAL A 392 -35.63 -18.42 -16.90
N PRO A 393 -34.93 -19.24 -16.10
CA PRO A 393 -33.48 -19.14 -15.99
C PRO A 393 -32.77 -19.47 -17.30
N VAL A 394 -31.76 -18.69 -17.67
CA VAL A 394 -30.85 -18.98 -18.80
C VAL A 394 -29.49 -19.38 -18.23
N VAL A 395 -29.34 -20.68 -17.99
CA VAL A 395 -28.19 -21.24 -17.25
C VAL A 395 -26.87 -21.07 -18.00
N GLU A 396 -26.90 -21.01 -19.33
CA GLU A 396 -25.72 -20.82 -20.18
C GLU A 396 -25.09 -19.44 -19.98
N PHE A 397 -25.92 -18.39 -19.90
CA PHE A 397 -25.44 -17.04 -19.64
C PHE A 397 -24.93 -16.89 -18.21
N ALA A 398 -25.62 -17.50 -17.23
CA ALA A 398 -25.13 -17.53 -15.86
C ALA A 398 -23.76 -18.23 -15.73
N ALA A 399 -23.55 -19.34 -16.44
CA ALA A 399 -22.27 -20.06 -16.44
C ALA A 399 -21.14 -19.24 -17.11
N ASP A 400 -21.44 -18.51 -18.19
CA ASP A 400 -20.48 -17.61 -18.84
C ASP A 400 -20.08 -16.42 -17.94
N GLU A 401 -21.05 -15.83 -17.25
CA GLU A 401 -20.79 -14.74 -16.30
C GLU A 401 -19.98 -15.21 -15.07
N LEU A 402 -20.20 -16.44 -14.59
CA LEU A 402 -19.34 -17.03 -13.56
C LEU A 402 -17.89 -17.22 -14.02
N ARG A 403 -17.67 -17.61 -15.30
CA ARG A 403 -16.32 -17.67 -15.89
C ARG A 403 -15.69 -16.28 -15.95
N SER A 404 -16.43 -15.26 -16.37
CA SER A 404 -15.98 -13.87 -16.39
C SER A 404 -15.61 -13.37 -14.98
N ALA A 405 -16.42 -13.68 -13.97
CA ALA A 405 -16.11 -13.35 -12.57
C ALA A 405 -14.81 -14.02 -12.09
N SER A 406 -14.56 -15.28 -12.47
CA SER A 406 -13.30 -15.97 -12.14
C SER A 406 -12.08 -15.31 -12.78
N GLN A 407 -12.17 -14.90 -14.06
CA GLN A 407 -11.07 -14.21 -14.74
C GLN A 407 -10.72 -12.87 -14.08
N HIS A 408 -11.73 -12.12 -13.63
CA HIS A 408 -11.50 -10.88 -12.88
C HIS A 408 -10.76 -11.10 -11.54
N LEU A 409 -10.94 -12.26 -10.89
CA LEU A 409 -10.16 -12.62 -9.71
C LEU A 409 -8.70 -13.00 -10.04
N GLU A 410 -8.45 -13.64 -11.18
CA GLU A 410 -7.10 -14.01 -11.63
C GLU A 410 -6.25 -12.76 -11.93
N LEU A 411 -6.87 -11.71 -12.48
CA LEU A 411 -6.23 -10.39 -12.65
C LEU A 411 -5.81 -9.76 -11.32
N LEU A 412 -6.53 -10.04 -10.22
CA LEU A 412 -6.22 -9.50 -8.90
C LEU A 412 -4.89 -10.06 -8.38
N LEU A 413 -4.68 -11.38 -8.50
CA LEU A 413 -3.46 -12.07 -8.07
C LEU A 413 -2.28 -11.92 -9.03
N GLY A 414 -2.52 -11.38 -10.24
CA GLY A 414 -1.51 -11.20 -11.26
C GLY A 414 -1.19 -12.48 -12.05
N GLU A 415 -2.12 -13.44 -12.10
CA GLU A 415 -1.96 -14.67 -12.90
C GLU A 415 -2.07 -14.40 -14.42
N VAL A 416 -2.70 -13.29 -14.83
CA VAL A 416 -2.92 -12.91 -16.23
C VAL A 416 -2.75 -11.38 -16.43
N GLY A 417 -2.17 -10.96 -17.55
CA GLY A 417 -2.36 -9.61 -18.11
C GLY A 417 -1.74 -8.43 -17.34
N VAL A 418 -0.68 -8.66 -16.56
CA VAL A 418 -0.06 -7.63 -15.70
C VAL A 418 1.28 -7.10 -16.19
N GLU A 419 1.76 -7.48 -17.39
CA GLU A 419 3.13 -7.16 -17.84
C GLU A 419 3.44 -5.66 -17.85
N THR A 420 2.47 -4.80 -18.20
CA THR A 420 2.62 -3.34 -18.17
C THR A 420 2.63 -2.74 -16.77
N LEU A 421 1.94 -3.37 -15.81
CA LEU A 421 1.88 -2.93 -14.41
C LEU A 421 3.14 -3.29 -13.63
N LEU A 422 3.76 -4.42 -13.97
CA LEU A 422 4.99 -4.87 -13.31
C LEU A 422 6.12 -3.85 -13.45
N GLY A 423 6.25 -3.21 -14.62
CA GLY A 423 7.29 -2.20 -14.84
C GLY A 423 7.20 -1.02 -13.87
N GLU A 424 5.98 -0.51 -13.65
CA GLU A 424 5.75 0.61 -12.73
C GLU A 424 5.95 0.19 -11.26
N ILE A 425 5.38 -0.96 -10.87
CA ILE A 425 5.53 -1.51 -9.52
C ILE A 425 7.00 -1.74 -9.19
N PHE A 426 7.79 -2.38 -10.06
CA PHE A 426 9.19 -2.69 -9.76
C PHE A 426 10.12 -1.48 -9.89
N SER A 427 9.74 -0.46 -10.68
CA SER A 427 10.53 0.77 -10.80
C SER A 427 10.57 1.60 -9.51
N SER A 428 9.58 1.46 -8.62
CA SER A 428 9.56 2.13 -7.32
C SER A 428 10.35 1.38 -6.24
N PHE A 429 10.77 0.13 -6.48
CA PHE A 429 11.61 -0.61 -5.53
C PHE A 429 13.06 -0.14 -5.57
N CYS A 430 13.72 -0.16 -4.42
CA CYS A 430 15.15 0.06 -4.32
C CYS A 430 15.94 -1.04 -5.05
N ILE A 431 17.10 -0.69 -5.62
CA ILE A 431 18.07 -1.66 -6.15
C ILE A 431 18.51 -2.60 -5.02
N GLY A 432 18.43 -3.92 -5.25
CA GLY A 432 18.74 -4.94 -4.25
C GLY A 432 17.54 -5.59 -3.57
N LYS A 433 16.33 -5.17 -3.96
CA LYS A 433 15.07 -5.86 -3.73
C LYS A 433 14.37 -6.10 -5.05
#